data_AF-A0A9D9GVS8-F1
#
_entry.id   AF-A0A9D9GVS8-F1
#
_cell.length_a   1.000
_cell.length_b   1.000
_cell.length_c   1.000
_cell.angle_alpha   90.00
_cell.angle_beta   90.00
_cell.angle_gamma   90.00
#
_symmetry.space_group_name_H-M   'P 1'
#
loop_
_entity.id
_entity.type
_entity.pdbx_description
1 polymer ?
#
loop_
_entity_poly.entity_id
_entity_poly.type
_entity_poly.pdbx_seq_one_letter_code
_entity_poly.pdbx_strand_id
1 'polypeptide(L)' 'MNLSLKTKRFISSYVLPFNKNLKLVRENIGDLIEYITNTYERPMSKQIANGEMIDYDLFSEVNLVLNELSLNR' A
#
# COMPACT_ATOMS: atom_id res chain seq x y z
N MET A 1 -1.82 -7.66 15.57
CA MET A 1 -2.18 -6.85 14.38
C MET A 1 -3.17 -7.65 13.56
N ASN A 2 -4.38 -7.13 13.36
CA ASN A 2 -5.44 -7.91 12.72
C ASN A 2 -5.66 -7.40 11.30
N LEU A 3 -4.65 -7.64 10.44
CA LEU A 3 -4.75 -7.32 9.02
C LEU A 3 -5.53 -8.42 8.29
N SER A 4 -6.36 -7.98 7.34
CA SER A 4 -7.07 -8.80 6.40
C SER A 4 -6.12 -9.64 5.55
N LEU A 5 -6.63 -10.76 5.04
CA LEU A 5 -5.87 -11.62 4.13
C LEU A 5 -5.47 -10.87 2.85
N LYS A 6 -6.31 -9.95 2.37
CA LYS A 6 -6.01 -9.11 1.19
C LYS A 6 -4.79 -8.25 1.45
N THR A 7 -4.76 -7.51 2.56
CA THR A 7 -3.62 -6.66 2.89
C THR A 7 -2.33 -7.45 3.10
N LYS A 8 -2.40 -8.61 3.77
CA LYS A 8 -1.23 -9.50 3.89
C LYS A 8 -0.71 -9.98 2.53
N ARG A 9 -1.62 -10.35 1.62
CA ARG A 9 -1.27 -10.79 0.25
C ARG A 9 -0.68 -9.64 -0.56
N PHE A 10 -1.25 -8.45 -0.49
CA PHE A 10 -0.75 -7.26 -1.16
C PHE A 10 0.69 -6.98 -0.72
N ILE A 11 0.93 -6.90 0.59
CA ILE A 11 2.26 -6.64 1.15
C ILE A 11 3.25 -7.73 0.73
N SER A 12 2.84 -9.00 0.78
CA SER A 12 3.71 -10.11 0.35
C SER A 12 4.04 -10.10 -1.14
N SER A 13 3.12 -9.63 -1.99
CA SER A 13 3.27 -9.70 -3.45
C SER A 13 3.91 -8.45 -4.05
N TYR A 14 3.65 -7.28 -3.45
CA TYR A 14 4.00 -5.97 -4.02
C TYR A 14 5.00 -5.17 -3.19
N VAL A 15 5.26 -5.56 -1.93
CA VAL A 15 6.16 -4.82 -1.03
C VAL A 15 7.40 -5.64 -0.66
N LEU A 16 7.21 -6.84 -0.09
CA LEU A 16 8.34 -7.67 0.39
C LEU A 16 9.39 -8.03 -0.68
N PRO A 17 9.04 -8.28 -1.96
CA PRO A 17 10.05 -8.57 -2.99
C PRO A 17 11.03 -7.41 -3.23
N PHE A 18 10.56 -6.18 -3.04
CA PHE A 18 11.31 -4.95 -3.29
C PHE A 18 11.87 -4.32 -2.00
N ASN A 19 11.38 -4.74 -0.84
CA ASN A 19 11.84 -4.28 0.46
C ASN A 19 12.02 -5.46 1.45
N LYS A 20 13.11 -6.21 1.27
CA LYS A 20 13.40 -7.45 2.00
C LYS A 20 13.61 -7.28 3.50
N ASN A 21 13.92 -6.08 3.96
CA ASN A 21 14.18 -5.80 5.38
C ASN A 21 12.90 -5.47 6.16
N LEU A 22 11.76 -5.38 5.49
CA LEU A 22 10.54 -4.87 6.08
C LEU A 22 9.76 -5.99 6.79
N LYS A 23 9.70 -5.91 8.12
CA LYS A 23 8.88 -6.82 8.95
C LYS A 23 7.51 -6.20 9.23
N LEU A 24 6.46 -7.02 9.22
CA LEU A 24 5.09 -6.64 9.61
C LEU A 24 4.95 -6.52 11.13
N VAL A 25 5.58 -5.50 11.71
CA VAL A 25 5.46 -5.11 13.13
C VAL A 25 4.97 -3.66 13.22
N ARG A 26 4.35 -3.29 14.35
CA ARG A 26 3.76 -1.95 14.54
C ARG A 26 4.71 -0.81 14.23
N GLU A 27 5.96 -0.94 14.67
CA GLU A 27 7.04 0.04 14.45
C GLU A 27 7.31 0.30 12.96
N ASN A 28 7.07 -0.69 12.10
CA ASN A 28 7.32 -0.61 10.66
C ASN A 28 6.05 -0.31 9.84
N ILE A 29 4.88 -0.13 10.48
CA ILE A 29 3.64 0.25 9.76
C ILE A 29 3.79 1.63 9.11
N GLY A 30 4.50 2.55 9.77
CA GLY A 30 4.83 3.86 9.19
C GLY A 30 5.58 3.71 7.87
N ASP A 31 6.66 2.91 7.89
CA ASP A 31 7.48 2.63 6.70
C ASP A 31 6.68 1.93 5.59
N LEU A 32 5.76 1.01 5.95
CA LEU A 32 4.83 0.38 5.00
C LEU A 32 3.94 1.41 4.32
N ILE A 33 3.30 2.27 5.11
CA ILE A 33 2.41 3.31 4.62
C ILE A 33 3.19 4.26 3.69
N GLU A 34 4.36 4.71 4.11
CA GLU A 34 5.18 5.61 3.33
C GLU A 34 5.62 4.98 2.00
N TYR A 35 6.10 3.73 2.04
CA TYR A 35 6.49 3.00 0.84
C TYR A 35 5.32 2.85 -0.15
N ILE A 36 4.16 2.38 0.34
CA ILE A 36 2.99 2.15 -0.51
C ILE A 36 2.46 3.47 -1.08
N THR A 37 2.45 4.54 -0.26
CA THR A 37 2.02 5.87 -0.69
C THR A 37 2.91 6.42 -1.79
N ASN A 38 4.23 6.35 -1.63
CA ASN A 38 5.17 6.91 -2.58
C ASN A 38 5.30 6.09 -3.86
N THR A 39 5.15 4.76 -3.77
CA THR A 39 5.35 3.85 -4.91
C THR A 39 4.09 3.68 -5.73
N TYR A 40 2.90 3.71 -5.10
CA TYR A 40 1.64 3.35 -5.76
C TYR A 40 0.63 4.51 -5.73
N GLU A 41 0.24 4.98 -4.54
CA GLU A 41 -0.87 5.94 -4.40
C GLU A 41 -0.57 7.29 -5.07
N ARG A 42 0.55 7.94 -4.73
CA ARG A 42 0.91 9.26 -5.27
C ARG A 42 1.05 9.26 -6.80
N PRO A 43 1.76 8.29 -7.42
CA PRO A 43 1.80 8.19 -8.88
C PRO A 43 0.40 8.08 -9.48
N MET A 44 -0.43 7.16 -9.00
CA MET A 44 -1.78 6.97 -9.55
C MET A 44 -2.66 8.20 -9.36
N SER A 45 -2.62 8.84 -8.20
CA SER A 45 -3.35 10.08 -7.94
C SER A 45 -2.92 11.22 -8.87
N LYS A 46 -1.62 11.31 -9.19
CA LYS A 46 -1.12 12.27 -10.18
C LYS A 46 -1.63 11.96 -11.59
N GLN A 47 -1.65 10.68 -11.97
CA GLN A 47 -2.18 10.24 -13.26
C GLN A 47 -3.67 10.58 -13.39
N ILE A 48 -4.48 10.31 -12.36
CA ILE A 48 -5.89 10.72 -12.30
C ILE A 48 -6.03 12.24 -12.50
N ALA A 49 -5.24 13.04 -11.78
CA ALA A 49 -5.29 14.50 -11.86
C ALA A 49 -4.93 15.03 -13.26
N ASN A 50 -4.07 14.32 -13.99
CA ASN A 50 -3.72 14.60 -15.38
C ASN A 50 -4.77 14.11 -16.40
N GLY A 51 -5.81 13.41 -15.95
CA GLY A 51 -6.79 12.77 -16.82
C GLY A 51 -6.28 11.51 -17.53
N GLU A 52 -5.20 10.91 -17.02
CA GLU A 52 -4.66 9.65 -17.54
C GLU A 52 -5.52 8.46 -17.08
N MET A 53 -5.57 7.43 -17.92
CA MET A 53 -6.23 6.17 -17.57
C MET A 53 -5.37 5.42 -16.54
N ILE A 54 -6.00 4.98 -15.46
CA ILE A 54 -5.36 4.17 -14.41
C ILE A 54 -6.06 2.82 -14.25
N ASP A 55 -5.37 1.87 -13.63
CA ASP A 55 -5.99 0.65 -13.13
C ASP A 55 -6.77 0.97 -11.84
N TYR A 56 -8.10 1.06 -11.97
CA TYR A 56 -8.98 1.40 -10.85
C TYR A 56 -9.02 0.29 -9.78
N ASP A 57 -8.87 -0.97 -10.17
CA ASP A 57 -8.90 -2.09 -9.22
C ASP A 57 -7.66 -2.05 -8.34
N LEU A 58 -6.49 -1.82 -8.94
CA LEU A 58 -5.25 -1.64 -8.20
C LEU A 58 -5.31 -0.40 -7.29
N PHE A 59 -5.83 0.72 -7.80
CA PHE A 59 -5.97 1.94 -7.00
C PHE A 59 -6.90 1.73 -5.79
N SER A 60 -8.01 1.03 -5.98
CA SER A 60 -8.94 0.67 -4.91
C SER A 60 -8.27 -0.23 -3.86
N GLU A 61 -7.51 -1.24 -4.30
CA GLU A 61 -6.78 -2.14 -3.41
C GLU A 61 -5.72 -1.40 -2.59
N VAL A 62 -4.95 -0.51 -3.22
CA VAL A 62 -3.95 0.33 -2.54
C VAL A 62 -4.58 1.19 -1.45
N ASN A 63 -5.70 1.86 -1.74
CA ASN A 63 -6.40 2.68 -0.77
C ASN A 63 -6.95 1.85 0.41
N LEU A 64 -7.48 0.66 0.14
CA LEU A 64 -7.95 -0.25 1.18
C LEU A 64 -6.81 -0.67 2.11
N VAL A 65 -5.66 -1.04 1.53
CA VAL A 65 -4.46 -1.42 2.27
C VAL A 65 -3.96 -0.27 3.14
N LEU A 66 -3.85 0.93 2.58
CA LEU A 66 -3.40 2.11 3.32
C LEU A 66 -4.34 2.47 4.48
N ASN A 67 -5.65 2.37 4.27
CA ASN A 67 -6.63 2.59 5.32
C ASN A 67 -6.49 1.57 6.45
N GLU A 68 -6.39 0.28 6.11
CA GLU A 68 -6.23 -0.78 7.11
C GLU A 68 -4.92 -0.66 7.89
N LEU A 69 -3.81 -0.33 7.22
CA LEU A 69 -2.54 -0.06 7.87
C LEU A 69 -2.62 1.15 8.81
N SER A 70 -3.29 2.22 8.39
CA SER A 70 -3.46 3.44 9.19
C SER A 70 -4.27 3.18 10.47
N LEU A 71 -5.27 2.30 10.42
CA LEU A 71 -6.05 1.89 11.59
C LEU A 71 -5.28 0.99 12.56
N ASN A 72 -4.19 0.36 12.11
CA ASN A 72 -3.35 -0.53 12.91
C ASN A 72 -2.06 0.14 13.43
N ARG A 73 -1.84 1.43 13.11
CA ARG A 73 -0.69 2.25 13.54
C ARG A 73 -0.52 2.28 15.06
#